data_AF-A0A5M8SWA2-F1
#
_entry.id   AF-A0A5M8SWA2-F1
#
_cell.length_a   1.000
_cell.length_b   1.000
_cell.length_c   1.000
_cell.angle_alpha   90.00
_cell.angle_beta   90.00
_cell.angle_gamma   90.00
#
_symmetry.space_group_name_H-M   'P 1'
#
loop_
_entity.id
_entity.type
_entity.pdbx_description
1 polymer ?
#
loop_
_entity_poly.entity_id
_entity_poly.type
_entity_poly.pdbx_seq_one_letter_code
_entity_poly.pdbx_strand_id
1 'polypeptide(L)'
;MTELSLRRNTGIFGVLATLISLAQLPLYFMYDGAPPRWDILMRVMVSITGSALLVVFLGGFRLILRQPSLEMDWASTVALVSGLMWLTFSFVAQSMEAGTAIASKVPIDPTVEGALAPGQFLMFGSIGRLMTTLFLSASGFAILRGRLMPTWLGWLAWMIALVNLAFVPAMFFGSDAARFYSAVGWGTTATAPCLVLCWVLIVAILLIGTPAEREA
;
A
#
# COMPACT_ATOMS: atom_id res chain seq x y z
N MET A 1 5.72 5.17 26.64
CA MET A 1 4.58 4.61 25.88
C MET A 1 4.48 3.13 26.24
N THR A 2 3.32 2.64 26.66
CA THR A 2 3.12 1.22 26.97
C THR A 2 3.00 0.40 25.69
N GLU A 3 3.30 -0.90 25.74
CA GLU A 3 3.15 -1.79 24.58
C GLU A 3 1.70 -1.80 24.07
N LEU A 4 0.73 -1.84 24.98
CA LEU A 4 -0.70 -1.77 24.65
C LEU A 4 -1.05 -0.48 23.87
N SER A 5 -0.54 0.67 24.33
CA SER A 5 -0.78 1.95 23.67
C SER A 5 -0.15 1.99 22.27
N LEU A 6 1.05 1.43 22.12
CA LEU A 6 1.73 1.30 20.82
C LEU A 6 0.92 0.43 19.85
N ARG A 7 0.50 -0.77 20.27
CA ARG A 7 -0.32 -1.68 19.43
C ARG A 7 -1.63 -1.02 19.02
N ARG A 8 -2.37 -0.44 19.97
CA ARG A 8 -3.65 0.21 19.71
C ARG A 8 -3.52 1.40 18.77
N ASN A 9 -2.56 2.30 18.99
CA ASN A 9 -2.36 3.45 18.12
C ASN A 9 -1.94 3.01 16.72
N THR A 10 -1.01 2.07 16.60
CA THR A 10 -0.60 1.49 15.31
C THR A 10 -1.80 0.93 14.57
N GLY A 11 -2.64 0.14 15.24
CA GLY A 11 -3.86 -0.40 14.67
C GLY A 11 -4.86 0.67 14.24
N ILE A 12 -5.11 1.71 15.05
CA ILE A 12 -6.01 2.82 14.68
C ILE A 12 -5.52 3.50 13.40
N PHE A 13 -4.23 3.83 13.31
CA PHE A 13 -3.64 4.41 12.10
C PHE A 13 -3.76 3.47 10.90
N GLY A 14 -3.55 2.17 11.07
CA GLY A 14 -3.72 1.18 10.00
C GLY A 14 -5.16 1.07 9.49
N VAL A 15 -6.16 1.11 10.38
CA VAL A 15 -7.58 1.12 10.01
C VAL A 15 -7.92 2.39 9.25
N LEU A 16 -7.61 3.57 9.81
CA LEU A 16 -7.92 4.85 9.18
C LEU A 16 -7.26 4.97 7.81
N ALA A 17 -5.98 4.61 7.71
CA ALA A 17 -5.25 4.66 6.46
C ALA A 17 -5.88 3.75 5.40
N THR A 18 -6.24 2.53 5.79
CA THR A 18 -6.86 1.57 4.86
C THR A 18 -8.24 2.04 4.39
N LEU A 19 -9.10 2.52 5.28
CA LEU A 19 -10.43 3.01 4.91
C LEU A 19 -10.36 4.20 3.96
N ILE A 20 -9.45 5.13 4.22
CA ILE A 20 -9.20 6.28 3.34
C ILE A 20 -8.66 5.81 1.98
N SER A 21 -7.67 4.93 1.95
CA SER A 21 -7.11 4.41 0.70
C SER A 21 -8.11 3.59 -0.12
N LEU A 22 -9.00 2.81 0.52
CA LEU A 22 -10.05 2.07 -0.18
C LEU A 22 -11.13 2.99 -0.76
N ALA A 23 -11.42 4.13 -0.11
CA ALA A 23 -12.34 5.13 -0.64
C ALA A 23 -11.85 5.78 -1.95
N GLN A 24 -10.55 5.67 -2.26
CA GLN A 24 -9.98 6.14 -3.51
C GLN A 24 -10.39 5.29 -4.72
N LEU A 25 -10.58 3.97 -4.54
CA LEU A 25 -10.90 3.04 -5.64
C LEU A 25 -12.10 3.49 -6.49
N PRO A 26 -13.29 3.80 -5.93
CA PRO A 26 -14.43 4.20 -6.75
C PRO A 26 -14.18 5.49 -7.54
N LEU A 27 -13.30 6.39 -7.07
CA LEU A 27 -12.97 7.62 -7.78
C LEU A 27 -12.22 7.36 -9.10
N TYR A 28 -11.42 6.29 -9.18
CA TYR A 28 -10.74 5.91 -10.42
C TYR A 28 -11.65 5.30 -11.48
N PHE A 29 -12.84 4.82 -11.10
CA PHE A 29 -13.77 4.11 -12.00
C PHE A 29 -15.09 4.87 -12.22
N MET A 30 -15.17 6.13 -11.79
CA MET A 30 -16.40 6.91 -11.90
C MET A 30 -16.66 7.43 -13.32
N TYR A 31 -15.62 7.55 -14.15
CA TYR A 31 -15.68 8.13 -15.49
C TYR A 31 -14.93 7.27 -16.51
N ASP A 32 -15.51 7.08 -17.69
CA ASP A 32 -14.90 6.31 -18.80
C ASP A 32 -13.87 7.12 -19.63
N GLY A 33 -13.60 8.37 -19.24
CA GLY A 33 -12.67 9.27 -19.92
C GLY A 33 -12.13 10.34 -18.97
N ALA A 34 -11.62 11.46 -19.52
CA ALA A 34 -11.02 12.53 -18.73
C ALA A 34 -11.89 12.97 -17.53
N PRO A 35 -11.49 12.66 -16.28
CA PRO A 35 -12.29 12.97 -15.10
C PRO A 35 -12.31 14.49 -14.84
N PRO A 36 -13.36 15.00 -14.18
CA PRO A 36 -13.40 16.40 -13.79
C PRO A 36 -12.29 16.72 -12.77
N ARG A 37 -11.79 17.96 -12.79
CA ARG A 37 -10.65 18.38 -11.93
C ARG A 37 -10.86 18.15 -10.44
N TRP A 38 -12.10 18.24 -9.96
CA TRP A 38 -12.41 17.98 -8.55
C TRP A 38 -12.21 16.50 -8.20
N ASP A 39 -12.47 15.58 -9.12
CA ASP A 39 -12.29 14.13 -8.90
C ASP A 39 -10.79 13.82 -8.77
N ILE A 40 -9.98 14.34 -9.70
CA ILE A 40 -8.51 14.23 -9.65
C ILE A 40 -7.99 14.81 -8.33
N LEU A 41 -8.47 15.98 -7.92
CA LEU A 41 -8.08 16.59 -6.64
C LEU A 41 -8.42 15.67 -5.46
N MET A 42 -9.63 15.13 -5.41
CA MET A 42 -10.06 14.24 -4.33
C MET A 42 -9.25 12.95 -4.30
N ARG A 43 -8.97 12.34 -5.47
CA ARG A 43 -8.10 11.16 -5.58
C ARG A 43 -6.73 11.41 -4.99
N VAL A 44 -6.09 12.51 -5.39
CA VAL A 44 -4.75 12.88 -4.90
C VAL A 44 -4.80 13.14 -3.39
N MET A 45 -5.75 13.94 -2.90
CA MET A 45 -5.85 14.27 -1.46
C MET A 45 -6.09 13.03 -0.60
N VAL A 46 -7.04 12.17 -0.99
CA VAL A 46 -7.32 10.92 -0.30
C VAL A 46 -6.08 10.01 -0.31
N SER A 47 -5.39 9.91 -1.44
CA SER A 47 -4.22 9.03 -1.57
C SER A 47 -3.04 9.48 -0.70
N ILE A 48 -2.71 10.78 -0.71
CA ILE A 48 -1.59 11.30 0.07
C ILE A 48 -1.90 11.25 1.57
N THR A 49 -3.16 11.51 1.97
CA THR A 49 -3.58 11.38 3.38
C THR A 49 -3.52 9.93 3.84
N GLY A 50 -4.09 8.99 3.07
CA GLY A 50 -4.01 7.56 3.38
C GLY A 50 -2.56 7.07 3.47
N SER A 51 -1.71 7.48 2.52
CA SER A 51 -0.28 7.15 2.51
C SER A 51 0.46 7.71 3.73
N ALA A 52 0.16 8.94 4.15
CA ALA A 52 0.78 9.53 5.34
C ALA A 52 0.40 8.77 6.63
N LEU A 53 -0.86 8.32 6.75
CA LEU A 53 -1.30 7.50 7.87
C LEU A 53 -0.66 6.09 7.81
N LEU A 54 -0.47 5.52 6.61
CA LEU A 54 0.27 4.27 6.44
C LEU A 54 1.74 4.41 6.90
N VAL A 55 2.39 5.56 6.73
CA VAL A 55 3.75 5.79 7.27
C VAL A 55 3.76 5.61 8.79
N VAL A 56 2.77 6.16 9.50
CA VAL A 56 2.65 6.02 10.96
C VAL A 56 2.40 4.56 11.34
N PHE A 57 1.50 3.89 10.62
CA PHE A 57 1.26 2.45 10.78
C PHE A 57 2.55 1.64 10.60
N LEU A 58 3.33 1.86 9.53
CA LEU A 58 4.56 1.12 9.26
C LEU A 58 5.60 1.33 10.36
N GLY A 59 5.75 2.56 10.86
CA GLY A 59 6.63 2.88 11.97
C GLY A 59 6.27 2.10 13.23
N GLY A 60 4.99 2.12 13.62
CA GLY A 60 4.49 1.34 14.75
C GLY A 60 4.59 -0.17 14.54
N PHE A 61 4.28 -0.62 13.33
CA PHE A 61 4.32 -2.03 12.95
C PHE A 61 5.73 -2.61 13.03
N ARG A 62 6.76 -1.86 12.60
CA ARG A 62 8.16 -2.26 12.83
C ARG A 62 8.45 -2.45 14.31
N LEU A 63 8.03 -1.53 15.16
CA LEU A 63 8.30 -1.60 16.59
C LEU A 63 7.64 -2.82 17.23
N ILE A 64 6.48 -3.25 16.71
CA ILE A 64 5.79 -4.47 17.14
C ILE A 64 6.48 -5.72 16.61
N LEU A 65 6.95 -5.72 15.36
CA LEU A 65 7.67 -6.84 14.75
C LEU A 65 9.06 -7.05 15.35
N ARG A 66 9.67 -6.00 15.89
CA ARG A 66 11.02 -6.03 16.44
C ARG A 66 11.08 -6.91 17.68
N GLN A 67 12.00 -7.86 17.69
CA GLN A 67 12.37 -8.66 18.86
C GLN A 67 13.87 -8.52 19.13
N PRO A 68 14.39 -8.94 20.31
CA PRO A 68 15.81 -8.85 20.64
C PRO A 68 16.75 -9.66 19.72
N SER A 69 16.22 -10.58 18.90
CA SER A 69 17.01 -11.40 18.00
C SER A 69 17.39 -10.64 16.73
N LEU A 70 18.63 -10.82 16.28
CA LEU A 70 19.18 -10.21 15.07
C LEU A 70 18.34 -10.53 13.81
N GLU A 71 17.84 -11.77 13.71
CA GLU A 71 16.96 -12.20 12.61
C GLU A 71 15.68 -11.35 12.52
N MET A 72 15.07 -11.01 13.66
CA MET A 72 13.82 -10.25 13.71
C MET A 72 14.06 -8.74 13.56
N ASP A 73 15.19 -8.22 14.05
CA ASP A 73 15.55 -6.83 13.81
C ASP A 73 15.83 -6.56 12.33
N TRP A 74 16.50 -7.49 11.63
CA TRP A 74 16.67 -7.44 10.18
C TRP A 74 15.32 -7.49 9.45
N ALA A 75 14.48 -8.49 9.73
CA ALA A 75 13.22 -8.66 9.02
C ALA A 75 12.26 -7.48 9.22
N SER A 76 12.13 -6.98 10.46
CA SER A 76 11.30 -5.80 10.76
C SER A 76 11.83 -4.53 10.11
N THR A 77 13.15 -4.40 9.97
CA THR A 77 13.79 -3.26 9.28
C THR A 77 13.58 -3.34 7.77
N VAL A 78 13.73 -4.51 7.15
CA VAL A 78 13.42 -4.71 5.72
C VAL A 78 11.95 -4.42 5.45
N ALA A 79 11.04 -4.89 6.31
CA ALA A 79 9.61 -4.59 6.20
C ALA A 79 9.36 -3.08 6.26
N LEU A 80 9.94 -2.36 7.23
CA LEU A 80 9.78 -0.90 7.30
C LEU A 80 10.31 -0.20 6.05
N VAL A 81 11.57 -0.45 5.69
CA VAL A 81 12.23 0.28 4.61
C VAL A 81 11.53 0.05 3.28
N SER A 82 11.20 -1.20 2.95
CA SER A 82 10.46 -1.52 1.72
C SER A 82 9.05 -0.94 1.73
N GLY A 83 8.34 -0.99 2.86
CA GLY A 83 7.03 -0.34 3.01
C GLY A 83 7.11 1.18 2.82
N LEU A 84 8.11 1.84 3.40
CA LEU A 84 8.33 3.28 3.22
C LEU A 84 8.68 3.61 1.77
N MET A 85 9.54 2.82 1.10
CA MET A 85 9.87 3.01 -0.31
C MET A 85 8.63 2.87 -1.19
N TRP A 86 7.76 1.89 -0.92
CA TRP A 86 6.48 1.75 -1.62
C TRP A 86 5.62 3.02 -1.47
N LEU A 87 5.50 3.57 -0.27
CA LEU A 87 4.74 4.81 -0.04
C LEU A 87 5.43 6.02 -0.67
N THR A 88 6.76 6.10 -0.66
CA THR A 88 7.52 7.15 -1.36
C THR A 88 7.22 7.13 -2.85
N PHE A 89 7.24 5.97 -3.50
CA PHE A 89 6.87 5.85 -4.91
C PHE A 89 5.41 6.23 -5.14
N SER A 90 4.53 5.91 -4.20
CA SER A 90 3.12 6.33 -4.25
C SER A 90 2.98 7.86 -4.20
N PHE A 91 3.71 8.55 -3.32
CA PHE A 91 3.71 10.03 -3.25
C PHE A 91 4.25 10.67 -4.53
N VAL A 92 5.32 10.11 -5.10
CA VAL A 92 5.89 10.60 -6.37
C VAL A 92 4.88 10.41 -7.50
N ALA A 93 4.24 9.25 -7.58
CA ALA A 93 3.22 8.96 -8.58
C ALA A 93 1.99 9.87 -8.44
N GLN A 94 1.53 10.15 -7.22
CA GLN A 94 0.44 11.12 -6.97
C GLN A 94 0.84 12.55 -7.38
N SER A 95 2.10 12.91 -7.20
CA SER A 95 2.62 14.21 -7.63
C SER A 95 2.67 14.33 -9.17
N MET A 96 2.95 13.23 -9.87
CA MET A 96 2.88 13.14 -11.33
C MET A 96 1.43 13.28 -11.84
N GLU A 97 0.47 12.65 -11.17
CA GLU A 97 -0.96 12.74 -11.48
C GLU A 97 -1.45 14.19 -11.36
N ALA A 98 -1.20 14.80 -10.19
CA ALA A 98 -1.56 16.17 -9.89
C ALA A 98 -0.86 17.15 -10.84
N GLY A 99 0.44 16.96 -11.08
CA GLY A 99 1.23 17.80 -11.98
C GLY A 99 0.70 17.79 -13.41
N THR A 100 0.31 16.62 -13.92
CA THR A 100 -0.30 16.47 -15.25
C THR A 100 -1.62 17.23 -15.34
N ALA A 101 -2.47 17.09 -14.32
CA ALA A 101 -3.76 17.78 -14.26
C ALA A 101 -3.62 19.31 -14.15
N ILE A 102 -2.62 19.80 -13.40
CA ILE A 102 -2.33 21.23 -13.25
C ILE A 102 -1.78 21.83 -14.54
N ALA A 103 -0.87 21.13 -15.21
CA ALA A 103 -0.23 21.62 -16.43
C ALA A 103 -1.18 21.61 -17.64
N SER A 104 -2.20 20.75 -17.63
CA SER A 104 -3.11 20.61 -18.77
C SER A 104 -4.07 21.79 -18.93
N LYS A 105 -4.13 22.31 -20.16
CA LYS A 105 -5.09 23.34 -20.59
C LYS A 105 -6.41 22.76 -21.10
N VAL A 106 -6.46 21.46 -21.32
CA VAL A 106 -7.63 20.72 -21.80
C VAL A 106 -8.00 19.61 -20.81
N PRO A 107 -9.25 19.12 -20.81
CA PRO A 107 -9.58 17.89 -20.10
C PRO A 107 -8.66 16.75 -20.56
N ILE A 108 -8.08 16.03 -19.60
CA ILE A 108 -7.13 14.93 -19.82
C ILE A 108 -7.32 13.91 -18.70
N ASP A 109 -7.11 12.62 -18.96
CA ASP A 109 -6.99 11.62 -17.91
C ASP A 109 -5.51 11.49 -17.48
N PRO A 110 -5.11 12.07 -16.33
CA PRO A 110 -3.70 12.07 -15.92
C PRO A 110 -3.14 10.68 -15.58
N THR A 111 -3.98 9.63 -15.53
CA THR A 111 -3.53 8.26 -15.22
C THR A 111 -2.93 7.54 -16.42
N VAL A 112 -3.38 7.89 -17.62
CA VAL A 112 -3.01 7.21 -18.87
C VAL A 112 -2.53 8.19 -19.93
N GLU A 113 -2.88 9.47 -19.81
CA GLU A 113 -2.52 10.54 -20.73
C GLU A 113 -1.58 11.56 -20.08
N GLY A 114 -0.79 12.25 -20.92
CA GLY A 114 0.15 13.27 -20.49
C GLY A 114 1.58 12.76 -20.29
N ALA A 115 2.53 13.70 -20.24
CA ALA A 115 3.95 13.39 -20.26
C ALA A 115 4.45 12.62 -19.03
N LEU A 116 3.74 12.71 -17.90
CA LEU A 116 4.13 12.07 -16.65
C LEU A 116 3.38 10.75 -16.38
N ALA A 117 2.32 10.43 -17.12
CA ALA A 117 1.53 9.21 -16.92
C ALA A 117 2.39 7.92 -17.00
N PRO A 118 3.35 7.78 -17.94
CA PRO A 118 4.25 6.63 -17.96
C PRO A 118 5.08 6.45 -16.69
N GLY A 119 5.59 7.55 -16.13
CA GLY A 119 6.29 7.51 -14.85
C GLY A 119 5.36 7.10 -13.72
N GLN A 120 4.16 7.67 -13.68
CA GLN A 120 3.16 7.40 -12.66
C GLN A 120 2.78 5.91 -12.59
N PHE A 121 2.39 5.31 -13.71
CA PHE A 121 1.95 3.91 -13.68
C PHE A 121 3.09 2.92 -13.45
N LEU A 122 4.35 3.27 -13.76
CA LEU A 122 5.50 2.43 -13.38
C LEU A 122 5.76 2.47 -11.87
N MET A 123 5.58 3.64 -11.25
CA MET A 123 5.71 3.82 -9.80
C MET A 123 4.61 3.09 -9.02
N PHE A 124 3.35 3.17 -9.45
CA PHE A 124 2.24 2.38 -8.86
C PHE A 124 2.25 0.91 -9.27
N GLY A 125 2.72 0.63 -10.47
CA GLY A 125 2.86 -0.69 -11.05
C GLY A 125 4.16 -1.33 -10.58
N SER A 126 4.97 -1.79 -11.54
CA SER A 126 6.11 -2.69 -11.32
C SER A 126 7.05 -2.30 -10.18
N ILE A 127 7.43 -1.02 -10.06
CA ILE A 127 8.35 -0.55 -9.02
C ILE A 127 7.69 -0.66 -7.64
N GLY A 128 6.47 -0.14 -7.50
CA GLY A 128 5.66 -0.27 -6.29
C GLY A 128 5.42 -1.72 -5.91
N ARG A 129 5.04 -2.58 -6.88
CA ARG A 129 4.80 -4.02 -6.65
C ARG A 129 6.01 -4.75 -6.10
N LEU A 130 7.20 -4.43 -6.60
CA LEU A 130 8.43 -5.05 -6.10
C LEU A 130 8.68 -4.68 -4.64
N MET A 131 8.48 -3.40 -4.28
CA MET A 131 8.61 -2.96 -2.88
C MET A 131 7.54 -3.56 -1.98
N THR A 132 6.29 -3.62 -2.44
CA THR A 132 5.19 -4.29 -1.71
C THR A 132 5.48 -5.78 -1.51
N THR A 133 6.08 -6.45 -2.51
CA THR A 133 6.51 -7.85 -2.41
C THR A 133 7.52 -8.02 -1.29
N LEU A 134 8.56 -7.17 -1.24
CA LEU A 134 9.56 -7.20 -0.17
C LEU A 134 8.94 -6.93 1.20
N PHE A 135 8.05 -5.93 1.28
CA PHE A 135 7.33 -5.57 2.51
C PHE A 135 6.54 -6.76 3.06
N LEU A 136 5.72 -7.38 2.23
CA LEU A 136 4.88 -8.52 2.64
C LEU A 136 5.71 -9.77 2.93
N SER A 137 6.78 -10.02 2.17
CA SER A 137 7.66 -11.16 2.39
C SER A 137 8.37 -11.07 3.74
N ALA A 138 8.95 -9.91 4.04
CA ALA A 138 9.62 -9.64 5.31
C ALA A 138 8.64 -9.64 6.49
N SER A 139 7.45 -9.06 6.32
CA SER A 139 6.39 -9.07 7.33
C SER A 139 5.90 -10.50 7.61
N GLY A 140 5.64 -11.29 6.57
CA GLY A 140 5.24 -12.68 6.70
C GLY A 140 6.30 -13.53 7.40
N PHE A 141 7.58 -13.34 7.04
CA PHE A 141 8.70 -14.01 7.71
C PHE A 141 8.76 -13.64 9.20
N ALA A 142 8.70 -12.36 9.54
CA ALA A 142 8.73 -11.88 10.92
C ALA A 142 7.54 -12.42 11.75
N ILE A 143 6.32 -12.46 11.18
CA ILE A 143 5.13 -13.01 11.84
C ILE A 143 5.30 -14.51 12.11
N LEU A 144 5.70 -15.28 11.09
CA LEU A 144 5.82 -16.74 11.20
C LEU A 144 6.94 -17.15 12.16
N ARG A 145 8.07 -16.45 12.11
CA ARG A 145 9.24 -16.74 12.94
C ARG A 145 9.08 -16.24 14.37
N GLY A 146 8.58 -15.02 14.54
CA GLY A 146 8.41 -14.36 15.83
C GLY A 146 7.16 -14.80 16.61
N ARG A 147 6.20 -15.49 15.95
CA ARG A 147 4.90 -15.91 16.53
C ARG A 147 4.12 -14.76 17.18
N LEU A 148 4.32 -13.54 16.68
CA LEU A 148 3.74 -12.30 17.23
C LEU A 148 2.25 -12.14 16.91
N MET A 149 1.77 -12.86 15.89
CA MET A 149 0.42 -12.81 15.35
C MET A 149 0.03 -14.22 14.88
N PRO A 150 -1.26 -14.48 14.59
CA PRO A 150 -1.70 -15.76 14.05
C PRO A 150 -0.90 -16.17 12.81
N THR A 151 -0.46 -17.44 12.76
CA THR A 151 0.41 -17.93 11.68
C THR A 151 -0.21 -17.82 10.29
N TRP A 152 -1.52 -17.98 10.18
CA TRP A 152 -2.24 -17.81 8.91
C TRP A 152 -2.05 -16.41 8.30
N LEU A 153 -1.85 -15.38 9.13
CA LEU A 153 -1.64 -14.01 8.66
C LEU A 153 -0.29 -13.84 7.98
N GLY A 154 0.74 -14.54 8.48
CA GLY A 154 2.06 -14.58 7.86
C GLY A 154 2.05 -15.33 6.53
N TRP A 155 1.34 -16.46 6.45
CA TRP A 155 1.12 -17.16 5.18
C TRP A 155 0.34 -16.32 4.17
N LEU A 156 -0.70 -15.63 4.62
CA LEU A 156 -1.47 -14.71 3.78
C LEU A 156 -0.57 -13.59 3.22
N ALA A 157 0.34 -13.05 4.02
CA ALA A 157 1.31 -12.06 3.56
C ALA A 157 2.17 -12.60 2.41
N TRP A 158 2.70 -13.83 2.54
CA TRP A 158 3.48 -14.47 1.47
C TRP A 158 2.66 -14.74 0.21
N MET A 159 1.40 -15.18 0.35
CA MET A 159 0.52 -15.35 -0.81
C MET A 159 0.30 -14.03 -1.56
N ILE A 160 0.02 -12.94 -0.84
CA ILE A 160 -0.17 -11.62 -1.46
C ILE A 160 1.15 -11.07 -2.01
N ALA A 161 2.29 -11.40 -1.40
CA ALA A 161 3.61 -11.07 -1.94
C ALA A 161 3.85 -11.74 -3.30
N LEU A 162 3.53 -13.03 -3.42
CA LEU A 162 3.64 -13.76 -4.69
C LEU A 162 2.72 -13.17 -5.76
N VAL A 163 1.51 -12.76 -5.39
CA VAL A 163 0.60 -12.04 -6.31
C VAL A 163 1.27 -10.75 -6.78
N ASN A 164 1.77 -9.90 -5.88
CA ASN A 164 2.43 -8.64 -6.28
C ASN A 164 3.66 -8.90 -7.16
N LEU A 165 4.45 -9.92 -6.86
CA LEU A 165 5.60 -10.32 -7.67
C LEU A 165 5.17 -10.74 -9.09
N ALA A 166 4.08 -11.51 -9.20
CA ALA A 166 3.52 -11.91 -10.50
C ALA A 166 3.02 -10.71 -11.32
N PHE A 167 2.68 -9.58 -10.68
CA PHE A 167 2.28 -8.35 -11.37
C PHE A 167 3.46 -7.43 -11.74
N VAL A 168 4.70 -7.72 -11.31
CA VAL A 168 5.87 -6.91 -11.69
C VAL A 168 6.08 -6.86 -13.21
N PRO A 169 5.97 -7.97 -13.97
CA PRO A 169 6.14 -7.93 -15.43
C PRO A 169 5.01 -7.23 -16.19
N ALA A 170 3.88 -6.89 -15.55
CA ALA A 170 2.70 -6.35 -16.21
C ALA A 170 2.97 -5.06 -17.02
N MET A 171 4.03 -4.31 -16.68
CA MET A 171 4.50 -3.15 -17.46
C MET A 171 4.79 -3.45 -18.93
N PHE A 172 5.13 -4.70 -19.27
CA PHE A 172 5.44 -5.11 -20.65
C PHE A 172 4.21 -5.58 -21.45
N PHE A 173 3.02 -5.58 -20.84
CA PHE A 173 1.79 -6.12 -21.44
C PHE A 173 0.83 -5.02 -21.95
N GLY A 174 1.36 -3.82 -22.19
CA GLY A 174 0.64 -2.66 -22.70
C GLY A 174 -0.01 -1.81 -21.60
N SER A 175 -0.73 -0.75 -22.01
CA SER A 175 -1.33 0.25 -21.11
C SER A 175 -2.86 0.33 -21.25
N ASP A 176 -3.50 -0.80 -21.58
CA ASP A 176 -4.95 -0.89 -21.72
C ASP A 176 -5.59 -1.21 -20.35
N ALA A 177 -6.35 -0.26 -19.79
CA ALA A 177 -6.98 -0.38 -18.48
C ALA A 177 -8.11 -1.44 -18.44
N ALA A 178 -8.69 -1.78 -19.59
CA ALA A 178 -9.74 -2.80 -19.67
C ALA A 178 -9.19 -4.22 -19.47
N ARG A 179 -7.89 -4.43 -19.68
CA ARG A 179 -7.23 -5.73 -19.48
C ARG A 179 -6.92 -5.93 -18.00
N PHE A 180 -7.09 -7.17 -17.52
CA PHE A 180 -6.71 -7.52 -16.14
C PHE A 180 -5.21 -7.36 -15.89
N TYR A 181 -4.40 -7.86 -16.83
CA TYR A 181 -2.94 -7.90 -16.73
C TYR A 181 -2.31 -6.96 -17.77
N SER A 182 -2.08 -5.72 -17.37
CA SER A 182 -1.38 -4.68 -18.15
C SER A 182 -0.77 -3.67 -17.17
N ALA A 183 0.02 -2.70 -17.67
CA ALA A 183 0.68 -1.69 -16.85
C ALA A 183 -0.32 -0.87 -16.00
N VAL A 184 -1.51 -0.62 -16.54
CA VAL A 184 -2.61 0.14 -15.89
C VAL A 184 -3.89 -0.69 -15.70
N GLY A 185 -3.83 -1.98 -16.02
CA GLY A 185 -4.97 -2.90 -15.96
C GLY A 185 -5.52 -3.03 -14.56
N TRP A 186 -6.83 -3.27 -14.44
CA TRP A 186 -7.53 -3.27 -13.14
C TRP A 186 -6.99 -4.32 -12.14
N GLY A 187 -6.34 -5.39 -12.62
CA GLY A 187 -5.62 -6.33 -11.76
C GLY A 187 -4.42 -5.68 -11.07
N THR A 188 -3.63 -4.91 -11.84
CA THR A 188 -2.48 -4.15 -11.36
C THR A 188 -2.92 -2.95 -10.51
N THR A 189 -3.91 -2.18 -10.95
CA THR A 189 -4.24 -0.86 -10.37
C THR A 189 -5.29 -0.91 -9.27
N ALA A 190 -6.15 -1.92 -9.21
CA ALA A 190 -7.18 -2.05 -8.18
C ALA A 190 -7.03 -3.34 -7.35
N THR A 191 -6.98 -4.51 -7.98
CA THR A 191 -7.01 -5.79 -7.26
C THR A 191 -5.78 -5.98 -6.37
N ALA A 192 -4.57 -5.84 -6.92
CA ALA A 192 -3.34 -6.08 -6.16
C ALA A 192 -3.17 -5.09 -4.97
N PRO A 193 -3.39 -3.77 -5.10
CA PRO A 193 -3.42 -2.85 -3.95
C PRO A 193 -4.48 -3.21 -2.93
N CYS A 194 -5.70 -3.56 -3.37
CA CYS A 194 -6.80 -3.88 -2.48
C CYS A 194 -6.44 -5.07 -1.58
N LEU A 195 -5.82 -6.12 -2.12
CA LEU A 195 -5.35 -7.26 -1.31
C LEU A 195 -4.36 -6.83 -0.23
N VAL A 196 -3.42 -5.96 -0.57
CA VAL A 196 -2.42 -5.43 0.38
C VAL A 196 -3.10 -4.62 1.48
N LEU A 197 -4.03 -3.74 1.11
CA LEU A 197 -4.81 -2.94 2.05
C LEU A 197 -5.69 -3.82 2.95
N CYS A 198 -6.36 -4.83 2.41
CA CYS A 198 -7.11 -5.81 3.21
C CYS A 198 -6.21 -6.51 4.23
N TRP A 199 -4.99 -6.90 3.85
CA TRP A 199 -4.04 -7.49 4.78
C TRP A 199 -3.64 -6.50 5.89
N VAL A 200 -3.34 -5.23 5.54
CA VAL A 200 -3.06 -4.17 6.51
C VAL A 200 -4.24 -3.95 7.46
N LEU A 201 -5.47 -3.94 6.95
CA LEU A 201 -6.69 -3.80 7.74
C LEU A 201 -6.83 -4.93 8.76
N ILE A 202 -6.60 -6.18 8.34
CA ILE A 202 -6.64 -7.34 9.22
C ILE A 202 -5.60 -7.22 10.32
N VAL A 203 -4.35 -6.90 9.96
CA VAL A 203 -3.27 -6.65 10.94
C VAL A 203 -3.69 -5.57 11.93
N ALA A 204 -4.21 -4.45 11.43
CA ALA A 204 -4.62 -3.31 12.22
C ALA A 204 -5.74 -3.66 13.22
N ILE A 205 -6.75 -4.43 12.79
CA ILE A 205 -7.84 -4.92 13.65
C ILE A 205 -7.28 -5.84 14.74
N LEU A 206 -6.37 -6.77 14.39
CA LEU A 206 -5.76 -7.67 15.36
C LEU A 206 -4.94 -6.91 16.42
N LEU A 207 -4.24 -5.85 16.02
CA LEU A 207 -3.47 -4.99 16.94
C LEU A 207 -4.36 -4.20 17.91
N ILE A 208 -5.58 -3.83 17.49
CA ILE A 208 -6.57 -3.20 18.38
C ILE A 208 -7.17 -4.23 19.33
N GLY A 209 -7.44 -5.45 18.84
CA GLY A 209 -8.12 -6.51 19.57
C GLY A 209 -7.27 -7.26 20.60
N THR A 210 -5.93 -7.13 20.58
CA THR A 210 -5.07 -7.78 21.58
C THR A 210 -5.33 -7.21 22.98
N PRO A 211 -5.82 -8.02 23.95
CA PRO A 211 -5.98 -7.59 25.33
C PRO A 211 -4.60 -7.28 25.93
N ALA A 212 -4.56 -6.37 26.90
CA ALA A 212 -3.42 -6.32 27.80
C ALA A 212 -3.36 -7.67 28.54
N GLU A 213 -2.33 -8.47 28.31
CA GLU A 213 -2.02 -9.53 29.26
C GLU A 213 -1.89 -8.86 30.63
N ARG A 214 -2.70 -9.34 31.58
CA ARG A 214 -2.57 -8.96 32.99
C ARG A 214 -1.14 -9.28 33.37
N GLU A 215 -0.35 -8.25 33.66
CA GLU A 215 0.87 -8.39 34.45
C GLU A 215 0.47 -9.16 35.71
N ALA A 216 0.87 -10.43 35.77
CA ALA A 216 0.69 -11.34 36.89
C ALA A 216 2.05 -11.58 37.53
#